data_AF-X0V4T1-F1
#
_entry.id   AF-X0V4T1-F1
#
_cell.length_a   1.000
_cell.length_b   1.000
_cell.length_c   1.000
_cell.angle_alpha   90.00
_cell.angle_beta   90.00
_cell.angle_gamma   90.00
#
_symmetry.space_group_name_H-M   'P 1'
#
loop_
_entity.id
_entity.type
_entity.pdbx_description
1 polymer ?
#
loop_
_entity_poly.entity_id
_entity_poly.type
_entity_poly.pdbx_seq_one_letter_code
_entity_poly.pdbx_strand_id
1 'polypeptide(L)'
;VVDPNMKPWDIETAKWIVRLHINRSLREILADTKYEQKGKDELKNHLQATRGLITFQDKETDENRKAREKIVQDLGIDNFDELQVADVEIELNEHWTLVWDKDKKKFVRYVIVVAADSAILYRKPLKETLGVEFWPIVTWADDLDNKDVWSDGIGDIVRVPNEIANIFYSSWAENMVLQSLGMYWYLPAPGYNPQSFVPQAFGQYPAPLVKNEKTGGYMTVEQVVKKMDIPALGQNPANIEFLVRIVERATAATAIEKGIQEKGQITL
;
A
#
# COMPACT_ATOMS: atom_id res chain seq x y z
N VAL A 1 -4.40 -14.67 9.72
CA VAL A 1 -5.00 -15.77 8.92
C VAL A 1 -5.88 -16.61 9.82
N VAL A 2 -7.03 -17.06 9.33
CA VAL A 2 -8.03 -17.82 10.10
C VAL A 2 -8.35 -19.12 9.34
N ASP A 3 -8.79 -20.16 10.04
CA ASP A 3 -9.24 -21.43 9.44
C ASP A 3 -10.31 -21.20 8.35
N PRO A 4 -10.07 -21.60 7.08
CA PRO A 4 -11.03 -21.43 5.99
C PRO A 4 -12.36 -22.17 6.19
N ASN A 5 -12.40 -23.19 7.05
CA ASN A 5 -13.62 -23.97 7.32
C ASN A 5 -14.41 -23.45 8.53
N MET A 6 -13.94 -22.37 9.14
CA MET A 6 -14.65 -21.67 10.19
C MET A 6 -15.95 -21.08 9.65
N LYS A 7 -16.99 -20.99 10.48
CA LYS A 7 -18.16 -20.17 10.18
C LYS A 7 -17.77 -18.69 10.31
N PRO A 8 -17.92 -17.87 9.25
CA PRO A 8 -17.49 -16.48 9.28
C PRO A 8 -18.06 -15.63 10.41
N TRP A 9 -19.31 -15.89 10.82
CA TRP A 9 -20.00 -15.18 11.89
C TRP A 9 -19.68 -15.70 13.30
N ASP A 10 -18.88 -16.77 13.43
CA ASP A 10 -18.55 -17.39 14.73
C ASP A 10 -17.09 -17.86 14.78
N ILE A 11 -16.23 -17.00 15.36
CA ILE A 11 -14.80 -17.24 15.49
C ILE A 11 -14.47 -18.47 16.35
N GLU A 12 -15.36 -18.87 17.26
CA GLU A 12 -15.13 -20.03 18.13
C GLU A 12 -15.10 -21.35 17.35
N THR A 13 -15.64 -21.36 16.13
CA THR A 13 -15.60 -22.52 15.24
C THR A 13 -14.26 -22.73 14.54
N ALA A 14 -13.33 -21.77 14.58
CA ALA A 14 -12.01 -21.94 13.96
C ALA A 14 -11.21 -23.03 14.68
N LYS A 15 -10.61 -23.93 13.89
CA LYS A 15 -9.60 -24.88 14.40
C LYS A 15 -8.29 -24.18 14.71
N TRP A 16 -7.97 -23.13 13.96
CA TRP A 16 -6.75 -22.37 14.15
C TRP A 16 -6.92 -20.91 13.72
N ILE A 17 -6.13 -20.05 14.35
CA ILE A 17 -5.99 -18.63 14.04
C ILE A 17 -4.49 -18.33 14.11
N VAL A 18 -3.94 -17.70 13.09
CA VAL A 18 -2.53 -17.33 13.05
C VAL A 18 -2.42 -15.82 12.93
N ARG A 19 -1.72 -15.21 13.88
CA ARG A 19 -1.29 -13.82 13.79
C ARG A 19 0.12 -13.81 13.23
N LEU A 20 0.26 -13.26 12.04
CA LEU A 20 1.50 -13.21 11.27
C LEU A 20 2.22 -11.87 11.46
N HIS A 21 3.49 -11.82 11.04
CA HIS A 21 4.26 -10.59 10.88
C HIS A 21 4.44 -9.79 12.18
N ILE A 22 4.62 -10.46 13.31
CA ILE A 22 4.97 -9.78 14.56
C ILE A 22 6.49 -9.58 14.58
N ASN A 23 6.94 -8.41 14.14
CA ASN A 23 8.37 -8.10 14.09
C ASN A 23 8.89 -7.70 15.48
N ARG A 24 9.93 -8.38 15.94
CA ARG A 24 10.61 -8.13 17.22
C ARG A 24 12.11 -8.19 17.04
N SER A 25 12.85 -7.40 17.81
CA SER A 25 14.31 -7.48 17.80
C SER A 25 14.78 -8.81 18.39
N LEU A 26 15.87 -9.38 17.84
CA LEU A 26 16.48 -10.59 18.38
C LEU A 26 16.82 -10.43 19.88
N ARG A 27 17.26 -9.25 20.30
CA ARG A 27 17.56 -8.93 21.70
C ARG A 27 16.34 -9.06 22.59
N GLU A 28 15.20 -8.52 22.19
CA GLU A 28 13.93 -8.66 22.92
C GLU A 28 13.55 -10.14 23.06
N ILE A 29 13.66 -10.92 21.98
CA ILE A 29 13.34 -12.34 21.97
C ILE A 29 14.25 -13.13 22.92
N LEU A 30 15.56 -12.86 22.88
CA LEU A 30 16.51 -13.55 23.75
C LEU A 30 16.37 -13.15 25.22
N ALA A 31 15.95 -11.92 25.50
CA ALA A 31 15.71 -11.43 26.85
C ALA A 31 14.37 -11.90 27.46
N ASP A 32 13.35 -12.20 26.65
CA ASP A 32 12.02 -12.57 27.17
C ASP A 32 12.04 -13.91 27.92
N THR A 33 11.75 -13.86 29.22
CA THR A 33 11.70 -15.04 30.11
C THR A 33 10.58 -16.02 29.79
N LYS A 34 9.57 -15.61 29.01
CA LYS A 34 8.45 -16.47 28.63
C LYS A 34 8.87 -17.54 27.63
N TYR A 35 9.85 -17.25 26.78
CA TYR A 35 10.30 -18.16 25.74
C TYR A 35 11.23 -19.23 26.28
N GLU A 36 11.06 -20.45 25.78
CA GLU A 36 11.85 -21.60 26.17
C GLU A 36 13.29 -21.46 25.68
N GLN A 37 14.26 -21.78 26.56
CA GLN A 37 15.68 -21.68 26.22
C GLN A 37 16.04 -22.51 24.98
N LYS A 38 15.44 -23.70 24.86
CA LYS A 38 15.60 -24.57 23.69
C LYS A 38 15.21 -23.87 22.38
N GLY A 39 14.08 -23.16 22.36
CA GLY A 39 13.62 -22.42 21.18
C GLY A 39 14.55 -21.26 20.84
N LYS A 40 15.07 -20.55 21.85
CA LYS A 40 16.07 -19.49 21.66
C LYS A 40 17.37 -20.03 21.07
N ASP A 41 17.82 -21.19 21.53
CA ASP A 41 19.04 -21.83 21.04
C ASP A 41 18.85 -22.34 19.60
N GLU A 42 17.69 -22.91 19.27
CA GLU A 42 17.30 -23.27 17.90
C GLU A 42 17.30 -22.05 16.97
N LEU A 43 16.74 -20.92 17.42
CA LEU A 43 16.75 -19.67 16.67
C LEU A 43 18.17 -19.15 16.42
N LYS A 44 19.04 -19.16 17.45
CA LYS A 44 20.46 -18.79 17.29
C LYS A 44 21.17 -19.69 16.28
N ASN A 45 20.98 -21.00 16.38
CA ASN A 45 21.56 -21.97 15.46
C ASN A 45 21.06 -21.74 14.03
N HIS A 46 19.78 -21.43 13.85
CA HIS A 46 19.19 -21.13 12.55
C HIS A 46 19.77 -19.85 11.93
N LEU A 47 19.93 -18.78 12.71
CA LEU A 47 20.50 -17.52 12.25
C LEU A 47 22.00 -17.63 11.93
N GLN A 48 22.74 -18.40 12.73
CA GLN A 48 24.15 -18.71 12.48
C GLN A 48 24.32 -19.56 11.21
N ALA A 49 23.47 -20.58 11.00
CA ALA A 49 23.51 -21.42 9.81
C ALA A 49 23.13 -20.66 8.52
N THR A 50 22.19 -19.71 8.61
CA THR A 50 21.67 -18.96 7.47
C THR A 50 22.49 -17.70 7.12
N ARG A 51 23.55 -17.36 7.88
CA ARG A 51 24.35 -16.13 7.70
C ARG A 51 23.46 -14.91 7.40
N GLY A 52 22.65 -14.50 8.37
CA GLY A 52 22.27 -13.08 8.54
C GLY A 52 21.72 -12.31 7.36
N LEU A 53 20.83 -12.90 6.57
CA LEU A 53 19.96 -12.16 5.67
C LEU A 53 18.53 -12.46 6.05
N ILE A 54 17.97 -11.57 6.88
CA ILE A 54 16.54 -11.55 7.11
C ILE A 54 15.91 -10.72 5.99
N THR A 55 15.02 -11.40 5.30
CA THR A 55 14.14 -10.99 4.22
C THR A 55 13.50 -9.62 4.45
N PHE A 56 14.00 -8.61 3.72
CA PHE A 56 13.14 -7.60 3.12
C PHE A 56 13.19 -7.87 1.62
N GLN A 57 12.05 -8.30 1.06
CA GLN A 57 11.73 -8.39 -0.37
C GLN A 57 12.92 -8.23 -1.33
N ASP A 58 13.66 -9.28 -1.67
CA ASP A 58 14.65 -9.11 -2.74
C ASP A 58 14.86 -10.36 -3.57
N LYS A 59 14.33 -10.29 -4.79
CA LYS A 59 14.97 -10.84 -5.99
C LYS A 59 16.25 -10.02 -6.28
N GLU A 60 17.12 -9.78 -5.30
CA GLU A 60 18.45 -9.26 -5.55
C GLU A 60 19.36 -10.41 -5.94
N THR A 61 20.05 -10.19 -7.05
CA THR A 61 20.96 -11.08 -7.75
C THR A 61 21.97 -11.74 -6.81
N ASP A 62 22.25 -13.02 -7.03
CA ASP A 62 23.29 -13.83 -6.37
C ASP A 62 24.68 -13.14 -6.27
N GLU A 63 24.92 -12.10 -7.05
CA GLU A 63 26.12 -11.28 -7.05
C GLU A 63 26.20 -10.30 -5.87
N ASN A 64 25.09 -9.69 -5.44
CA ASN A 64 25.08 -8.82 -4.24
C ASN A 64 25.29 -9.65 -2.97
N ARG A 65 24.80 -10.90 -2.97
CA ARG A 65 25.07 -11.89 -1.92
C ARG A 65 26.57 -12.24 -1.83
N LYS A 66 27.20 -12.60 -2.96
CA LYS A 66 28.63 -12.94 -3.01
C LYS A 66 29.55 -11.75 -2.70
N ALA A 67 29.17 -10.53 -3.09
CA ALA A 67 29.93 -9.32 -2.76
C ALA A 67 29.93 -9.03 -1.27
N ARG A 68 28.78 -9.19 -0.59
CA ARG A 68 28.68 -9.02 0.87
C ARG A 68 29.38 -10.15 1.61
N GLU A 69 29.30 -11.40 1.14
CA GLU A 69 30.04 -12.54 1.70
C GLU A 69 31.57 -12.31 1.67
N LYS A 70 32.10 -11.72 0.59
CA LYS A 70 33.53 -11.34 0.51
C LYS A 70 33.90 -10.23 1.50
N ILE A 71 33.07 -9.20 1.63
CA ILE A 71 33.32 -8.09 2.57
C ILE A 71 33.35 -8.60 4.02
N VAL A 72 32.46 -9.53 4.37
CA VAL A 72 32.42 -10.13 5.72
C VAL A 72 33.65 -11.02 5.97
N GLN A 73 34.09 -11.78 4.97
CA GLN A 73 35.34 -12.57 5.05
C GLN A 73 36.59 -11.69 5.15
N ASP A 74 36.64 -10.58 4.40
CA ASP A 74 37.77 -9.64 4.42
C ASP A 74 37.84 -8.85 5.74
N LEU A 75 36.72 -8.69 6.44
CA LEU A 75 36.63 -8.03 7.74
C LEU A 75 36.90 -8.98 8.94
N GLY A 76 37.08 -10.28 8.70
CA GLY A 76 37.46 -11.25 9.75
C GLY A 76 36.41 -11.48 10.83
N ILE A 77 35.14 -11.17 10.57
CA ILE A 77 34.04 -11.30 11.52
C ILE A 77 33.50 -12.73 11.45
N ASP A 78 33.99 -13.58 12.36
CA ASP A 78 33.61 -15.00 12.43
C ASP A 78 32.37 -15.26 13.31
N ASN A 79 31.93 -14.27 14.11
CA ASN A 79 30.83 -14.42 15.06
C ASN A 79 29.75 -13.35 14.94
N PHE A 80 28.50 -13.81 14.91
CA PHE A 80 27.29 -12.98 14.94
C PHE A 80 27.18 -12.10 16.19
N ASP A 81 27.92 -12.42 17.26
CA ASP A 81 28.00 -11.62 18.50
C ASP A 81 28.73 -10.27 18.29
N GLU A 82 29.54 -10.12 17.24
CA GLU A 82 30.21 -8.85 16.90
C GLU A 82 29.32 -7.90 16.09
N LEU A 83 28.19 -8.38 15.55
CA LEU A 83 27.17 -7.58 14.86
C LEU A 83 26.25 -6.81 15.83
N GLN A 84 26.82 -6.24 16.90
CA GLN A 84 26.10 -5.40 17.88
C GLN A 84 25.45 -4.13 17.29
N VAL A 85 25.65 -3.87 15.99
CA VAL A 85 25.42 -2.59 15.33
C VAL A 85 24.09 -2.52 14.56
N ALA A 86 23.39 -3.63 14.32
CA ALA A 86 22.05 -3.61 13.75
C ALA A 86 21.11 -4.46 14.60
N ASP A 87 20.04 -3.87 15.13
CA ASP A 87 18.96 -4.64 15.73
C ASP A 87 18.33 -5.49 14.63
N VAL A 88 18.70 -6.77 14.60
CA VAL A 88 18.15 -7.75 13.67
C VAL A 88 16.68 -7.96 14.03
N GLU A 89 15.79 -7.47 13.18
CA GLU A 89 14.35 -7.72 13.29
C GLU A 89 14.03 -9.14 12.84
N ILE A 90 13.33 -9.88 13.68
CA ILE A 90 12.89 -11.25 13.41
C ILE A 90 11.37 -11.26 13.40
N GLU A 91 10.83 -11.92 12.39
CA GLU A 91 9.40 -12.19 12.30
C GLU A 91 9.00 -13.32 13.25
N LEU A 92 7.99 -13.03 14.08
CA LEU A 92 7.30 -13.99 14.92
C LEU A 92 5.89 -14.24 14.39
N ASN A 93 5.51 -15.52 14.38
CA ASN A 93 4.19 -16.01 14.01
C ASN A 93 3.54 -16.66 15.25
N GLU A 94 2.41 -16.10 15.67
CA GLU A 94 1.61 -16.58 16.81
C GLU A 94 0.48 -17.48 16.30
N HIS A 95 0.59 -18.78 16.54
CA HIS A 95 -0.41 -19.78 16.17
C HIS A 95 -1.28 -20.13 17.38
N TRP A 96 -2.58 -19.88 17.24
CA TRP A 96 -3.63 -20.25 18.17
C TRP A 96 -4.35 -21.46 17.58
N THR A 97 -4.11 -22.67 18.09
CA THR A 97 -4.56 -23.90 17.42
C THR A 97 -5.20 -24.91 18.36
N LEU A 98 -6.22 -25.61 17.88
CA LEU A 98 -6.85 -26.74 18.55
C LEU A 98 -6.04 -28.00 18.30
N VAL A 99 -5.45 -28.54 19.36
CA VAL A 99 -4.66 -29.77 19.33
C VAL A 99 -5.38 -30.85 20.13
N TRP A 100 -5.44 -32.06 19.59
CA TRP A 100 -5.96 -33.22 20.32
C TRP A 100 -4.99 -33.64 21.42
N ASP A 101 -5.40 -33.49 22.68
CA ASP A 101 -4.64 -33.97 23.84
C ASP A 101 -5.04 -35.44 24.11
N LYS A 102 -4.09 -36.36 23.92
CA LYS A 102 -4.32 -37.81 24.07
C LYS A 102 -4.66 -38.19 25.52
N ASP A 103 -4.06 -37.51 26.49
CA ASP A 103 -4.22 -37.83 27.90
C ASP A 103 -5.59 -37.37 28.41
N LYS A 104 -6.01 -36.20 27.96
CA LYS A 104 -7.33 -35.64 28.33
C LYS A 104 -8.47 -36.09 27.41
N LYS A 105 -8.16 -36.81 26.33
CA LYS A 105 -9.10 -37.26 25.28
C LYS A 105 -10.03 -36.14 24.79
N LYS A 106 -9.50 -34.92 24.67
CA LYS A 106 -10.25 -33.74 24.24
C LYS A 106 -9.35 -32.82 23.43
N PHE A 107 -9.97 -32.00 22.58
CA PHE A 107 -9.26 -30.90 21.95
C PHE A 107 -8.97 -29.81 22.99
N VAL A 108 -7.72 -29.37 23.03
CA VAL A 108 -7.24 -28.29 23.90
C VAL A 108 -6.66 -27.21 23.00
N ARG A 109 -6.98 -25.96 23.31
CA ARG A 109 -6.46 -24.79 22.62
C ARG A 109 -5.04 -24.50 23.09
N TYR A 110 -4.10 -24.33 22.16
CA TYR A 110 -2.70 -24.01 22.40
C TYR A 110 -2.34 -22.67 21.79
N VAL A 111 -1.41 -21.96 22.44
CA VAL A 111 -0.68 -20.83 21.88
C VAL A 111 0.73 -21.29 21.57
N ILE A 112 1.14 -21.15 20.31
CA ILE A 112 2.45 -21.54 19.81
C ILE A 112 3.09 -20.32 19.15
N VAL A 113 4.25 -19.90 19.63
CA VAL A 113 5.02 -18.81 19.03
C VAL A 113 6.16 -19.42 18.24
N VAL A 114 6.20 -19.14 16.94
CA VAL A 114 7.23 -19.61 16.02
C VAL A 114 8.03 -18.40 15.53
N ALA A 115 9.35 -18.50 15.53
CA ALA A 115 10.25 -17.48 15.01
C ALA A 115 10.89 -17.96 13.69
N ALA A 116 10.93 -17.07 12.70
CA ALA A 116 11.56 -17.33 11.39
C ALA A 116 11.16 -18.69 10.78
N ASP A 117 9.88 -19.06 10.91
CA ASP A 117 9.26 -20.30 10.43
C ASP A 117 9.99 -21.61 10.80
N SER A 118 10.87 -21.58 11.80
CA SER A 118 11.76 -22.71 12.13
C SER A 118 11.80 -23.02 13.62
N ALA A 119 11.98 -22.01 14.46
CA ALA A 119 12.18 -22.20 15.90
C ALA A 119 10.88 -21.99 16.68
N ILE A 120 10.48 -22.97 17.49
CA ILE A 120 9.32 -22.83 18.39
C ILE A 120 9.80 -22.23 19.70
N LEU A 121 9.44 -20.97 19.95
CA LEU A 121 9.84 -20.23 21.15
C LEU A 121 8.95 -20.50 22.35
N TYR A 122 7.67 -20.78 22.12
CA TYR A 122 6.69 -20.97 23.18
C TYR A 122 5.61 -21.94 22.74
N ARG A 123 5.24 -22.88 23.61
CA ARG A 123 4.10 -23.76 23.37
C ARG A 123 3.41 -24.10 24.68
N LYS A 124 2.27 -23.47 24.95
CA LYS A 124 1.48 -23.77 26.15
C LYS A 124 -0.03 -23.77 25.88
N PRO A 125 -0.82 -24.48 26.70
CA PRO A 125 -2.27 -24.38 26.65
C PRO A 125 -2.74 -22.94 26.87
N LEU A 126 -3.79 -22.56 26.17
CA LEU A 126 -4.38 -21.22 26.26
C LEU A 126 -4.82 -20.88 27.69
N LYS A 127 -5.39 -21.86 28.39
CA LYS A 127 -5.81 -21.74 29.79
C LYS A 127 -4.65 -21.42 30.74
N GLU A 128 -3.46 -21.94 30.48
CA GLU A 128 -2.27 -21.64 31.29
C GLU A 128 -1.71 -20.25 30.96
N THR A 129 -1.79 -19.84 29.69
CA THR A 129 -1.19 -18.59 29.21
C THR A 129 -2.05 -17.37 29.57
N LEU A 130 -3.37 -17.46 29.40
CA LEU A 130 -4.30 -16.33 29.53
C LEU A 130 -5.46 -16.60 30.51
N GLY A 131 -5.56 -17.80 31.09
CA GLY A 131 -6.66 -18.14 32.00
C GLY A 131 -8.01 -18.37 31.33
N VAL A 132 -8.08 -18.26 29.99
CA VAL A 132 -9.32 -18.36 29.21
C VAL A 132 -9.38 -19.67 28.43
N GLU A 133 -10.60 -20.12 28.14
CA GLU A 133 -10.85 -21.31 27.31
C GLU A 133 -11.39 -20.95 25.93
N PHE A 134 -11.74 -19.70 25.64
CA PHE A 134 -12.22 -19.17 24.35
C PHE A 134 -11.10 -18.42 23.60
N TRP A 135 -11.25 -18.18 22.29
CA TRP A 135 -10.28 -17.41 21.52
C TRP A 135 -10.30 -15.94 21.95
N PRO A 136 -9.20 -15.36 22.47
CA PRO A 136 -9.19 -13.97 22.96
C PRO A 136 -8.99 -12.97 21.82
N ILE A 137 -9.69 -13.21 20.71
CA ILE A 137 -9.62 -12.38 19.50
C ILE A 137 -11.04 -11.88 19.26
N VAL A 138 -11.19 -10.56 19.23
CA VAL A 138 -12.44 -9.91 18.88
C VAL A 138 -12.36 -9.55 17.40
N THR A 139 -13.30 -10.06 16.63
CA THR A 139 -13.52 -9.63 15.24
C THR A 139 -14.79 -8.78 15.19
N TRP A 140 -14.77 -7.80 14.31
CA TRP A 140 -15.94 -6.99 13.98
C TRP A 140 -16.09 -7.01 12.47
N ALA A 141 -17.33 -6.99 12.02
CA ALA A 141 -17.73 -7.00 10.64
C ALA A 141 -18.92 -6.05 10.50
N ASP A 142 -18.92 -5.25 9.46
CA ASP A 142 -19.99 -4.29 9.18
C ASP A 142 -21.11 -4.97 8.38
N ASP A 143 -20.73 -5.70 7.32
CA ASP A 143 -21.61 -6.63 6.61
C ASP A 143 -21.32 -8.07 7.04
N LEU A 144 -22.34 -8.87 7.37
CA LEU A 144 -22.16 -10.27 7.75
C LEU A 144 -22.30 -11.14 6.51
N ASP A 145 -21.19 -11.63 5.97
CA ASP A 145 -21.20 -12.64 4.92
C ASP A 145 -21.15 -14.07 5.52
N ASN A 146 -21.78 -15.00 4.83
CA ASN A 146 -21.70 -16.43 5.14
C ASN A 146 -20.45 -17.09 4.57
N LYS A 147 -19.73 -16.43 3.65
CA LYS A 147 -18.61 -17.03 2.91
C LYS A 147 -17.22 -16.58 3.38
N ASP A 148 -17.07 -15.33 3.82
CA ASP A 148 -15.77 -14.79 4.24
C ASP A 148 -15.85 -14.17 5.64
N VAL A 149 -14.82 -14.42 6.46
CA VAL A 149 -14.65 -13.80 7.78
C VAL A 149 -14.25 -12.33 7.66
N TRP A 150 -13.55 -11.96 6.58
CA TRP A 150 -13.21 -10.58 6.27
C TRP A 150 -14.24 -10.06 5.29
N SER A 151 -15.34 -9.54 5.81
CA SER A 151 -16.39 -9.01 4.97
C SER A 151 -15.99 -7.72 4.28
N ASP A 152 -16.61 -7.48 3.13
CA ASP A 152 -16.46 -6.23 2.40
C ASP A 152 -16.92 -5.06 3.29
N GLY A 153 -16.07 -4.04 3.37
CA GLY A 153 -16.37 -2.84 4.12
C GLY A 153 -17.09 -1.78 3.28
N ILE A 154 -17.65 -0.75 3.93
CA ILE A 154 -18.15 0.46 3.25
C ILE A 154 -17.08 1.08 2.33
N GLY A 155 -15.80 0.92 2.69
CA GLY A 155 -14.64 1.32 1.88
C GLY A 155 -14.57 0.67 0.49
N ASP A 156 -15.07 -0.56 0.35
CA ASP A 156 -15.04 -1.29 -0.92
C ASP A 156 -16.08 -0.75 -1.90
N ILE A 157 -17.21 -0.29 -1.39
CA ILE A 157 -18.28 0.37 -2.18
C ILE A 157 -17.75 1.65 -2.82
N VAL A 158 -16.88 2.40 -2.13
CA VAL A 158 -16.32 3.67 -2.63
C VAL A 158 -15.04 3.51 -3.44
N ARG A 159 -14.38 2.34 -3.40
CA ARG A 159 -13.11 2.11 -4.10
C ARG A 159 -13.23 2.36 -5.60
N VAL A 160 -14.17 1.68 -6.26
CA VAL A 160 -14.34 1.77 -7.71
C VAL A 160 -14.71 3.20 -8.17
N PRO A 161 -15.69 3.88 -7.54
CA PRO A 161 -15.95 5.29 -7.85
C PRO A 161 -14.73 6.21 -7.66
N ASN A 162 -13.93 5.99 -6.61
CA ASN A 162 -12.73 6.79 -6.35
C ASN A 162 -11.65 6.59 -7.41
N GLU A 163 -11.43 5.35 -7.87
CA GLU A 163 -10.50 5.08 -8.97
C GLU A 163 -10.92 5.79 -10.26
N ILE A 164 -12.21 5.75 -10.59
CA ILE A 164 -12.76 6.44 -11.76
C ILE A 164 -12.62 7.97 -11.62
N ALA A 165 -12.95 8.52 -10.45
CA ALA A 165 -12.81 9.94 -10.17
C ALA A 165 -11.35 10.41 -10.30
N ASN A 166 -10.39 9.61 -9.82
CA ASN A 166 -8.97 9.89 -9.96
C ASN A 166 -8.52 9.95 -11.43
N ILE A 167 -8.99 9.01 -12.26
CA ILE A 167 -8.68 9.01 -13.70
C ILE A 167 -9.25 10.28 -14.36
N PHE A 168 -10.51 10.61 -14.09
CA PHE A 168 -11.13 11.81 -14.67
C PHE A 168 -10.43 13.10 -14.23
N TYR A 169 -10.03 13.18 -12.96
CA TYR A 169 -9.29 14.31 -12.44
C TYR A 169 -7.90 14.42 -13.08
N SER A 170 -7.15 13.32 -13.19
CA SER A 170 -5.84 13.30 -13.84
C SER A 170 -5.93 13.76 -15.30
N SER A 171 -6.87 13.19 -16.07
CA SER A 171 -7.07 13.58 -17.47
C SER A 171 -7.48 15.04 -17.62
N TRP A 172 -8.31 15.55 -16.71
CA TRP A 172 -8.72 16.96 -16.73
C TRP A 172 -7.55 17.90 -16.39
N ALA A 173 -6.77 17.59 -15.35
CA ALA A 173 -5.60 18.36 -14.97
C ALA A 173 -4.53 18.38 -16.08
N GLU A 174 -4.26 17.22 -16.69
CA GLU A 174 -3.34 17.13 -17.83
C GLU A 174 -3.84 17.95 -19.03
N ASN A 175 -5.15 17.88 -19.34
CA ASN A 175 -5.75 18.67 -20.42
C ASN A 175 -5.61 20.19 -20.17
N MET A 176 -5.81 20.64 -18.92
CA MET A 176 -5.59 22.05 -18.55
C MET A 176 -4.13 22.47 -18.74
N VAL A 177 -3.17 21.62 -18.35
CA VAL A 177 -1.75 21.88 -18.56
C VAL A 177 -1.46 21.98 -20.06
N LEU A 178 -1.92 21.03 -20.87
CA LEU A 178 -1.72 21.05 -22.33
C LEU A 178 -2.32 22.30 -22.98
N GLN A 179 -3.51 22.73 -22.56
CA GLN A 179 -4.12 23.98 -23.04
C GLN A 179 -3.31 25.21 -22.63
N SER A 180 -2.73 25.20 -21.43
CA SER A 180 -1.91 26.32 -20.91
C SER A 180 -0.54 26.43 -21.60
N LEU A 181 0.03 25.31 -22.03
CA LEU A 181 1.33 25.29 -22.71
C LEU A 181 1.31 25.96 -24.09
N GLY A 182 0.11 26.21 -24.65
CA GLY A 182 -0.03 26.99 -25.89
C GLY A 182 0.80 26.40 -27.02
N MET A 183 0.59 25.13 -27.35
CA MET A 183 1.33 24.47 -28.41
C MET A 183 0.90 24.96 -29.81
N TYR A 184 1.86 25.08 -30.74
CA TYR A 184 1.60 25.54 -32.10
C TYR A 184 2.23 24.60 -33.14
N TRP A 185 1.51 24.35 -34.22
CA TRP A 185 2.05 23.82 -35.46
C TRP A 185 2.64 24.95 -36.29
N TYR A 186 3.80 24.73 -36.90
CA TYR A 186 4.37 25.66 -37.87
C TYR A 186 4.79 24.94 -39.15
N LEU A 187 4.69 25.62 -40.28
CA LEU A 187 5.21 25.13 -41.56
C LEU A 187 6.69 25.50 -41.70
N PRO A 188 7.58 24.55 -42.05
CA PRO A 188 8.99 24.86 -42.28
C PRO A 188 9.14 25.62 -43.60
N ALA A 189 9.20 26.96 -43.50
CA ALA A 189 9.47 27.83 -44.64
C ALA A 189 10.97 28.20 -44.71
N PRO A 190 11.56 28.39 -45.90
CA PRO A 190 12.95 28.82 -46.02
C PRO A 190 13.18 30.15 -45.30
N GLY A 191 14.04 30.13 -44.28
CA GLY A 191 14.39 31.33 -43.49
C GLY A 191 13.49 31.60 -42.28
N TYR A 192 12.49 30.76 -41.98
CA TYR A 192 11.70 30.85 -40.76
C TYR A 192 12.09 29.74 -39.77
N ASN A 193 12.75 30.14 -38.68
CA ASN A 193 12.92 29.31 -37.49
C ASN A 193 12.10 29.95 -36.36
N PRO A 194 11.22 29.20 -35.68
CA PRO A 194 10.46 29.74 -34.56
C PRO A 194 11.41 30.20 -33.46
N GLN A 195 11.27 31.44 -33.01
CA GLN A 195 12.02 32.01 -31.90
C GLN A 195 11.11 32.16 -30.68
N SER A 196 11.65 31.99 -29.48
CA SER A 196 10.93 32.27 -28.26
C SER A 196 10.67 33.78 -28.16
N PHE A 197 9.40 34.17 -28.07
CA PHE A 197 9.04 35.57 -27.86
C PHE A 197 9.11 35.92 -26.38
N VAL A 198 9.75 37.04 -26.05
CA VAL A 198 9.68 37.62 -24.71
C VAL A 198 8.40 38.47 -24.64
N PRO A 199 7.44 38.16 -23.75
CA PRO A 199 6.19 38.92 -23.65
C PRO A 199 6.47 40.38 -23.24
N GLN A 200 5.96 41.34 -24.01
CA GLN A 200 6.07 42.77 -23.75
C GLN A 200 4.70 43.44 -23.92
N ALA A 201 4.37 44.40 -23.06
CA ALA A 201 3.14 45.18 -23.19
C ALA A 201 3.16 45.96 -24.50
N PHE A 202 2.11 45.83 -25.31
CA PHE A 202 2.01 46.41 -26.67
C PHE A 202 3.13 45.99 -27.64
N GLY A 203 3.82 44.87 -27.36
CA GLY A 203 4.85 44.33 -28.24
C GLY A 203 4.28 43.90 -29.60
N GLN A 204 4.91 44.34 -30.68
CA GLN A 204 4.63 43.88 -32.03
C GLN A 204 5.68 42.84 -32.42
N TYR A 205 5.25 41.62 -32.73
CA TYR A 205 6.14 40.54 -33.12
C TYR A 205 6.10 40.33 -34.64
N PRO A 206 7.26 40.13 -35.29
CA PRO A 206 7.30 39.91 -36.72
C PRO A 206 6.68 38.55 -37.07
N ALA A 207 5.72 38.54 -37.99
CA ALA A 207 5.17 37.31 -38.54
C ALA A 207 5.93 36.91 -39.82
N PRO A 208 6.13 35.60 -40.07
CA PRO A 208 6.83 35.13 -41.26
C PRO A 208 6.07 35.47 -42.56
N LEU A 209 6.81 35.99 -43.54
CA LEU A 209 6.32 36.24 -44.89
C LEU A 209 6.48 34.98 -45.76
N VAL A 210 5.50 34.09 -45.69
CA VAL A 210 5.46 32.90 -46.57
C VAL A 210 4.62 33.23 -47.80
N LYS A 211 5.16 32.99 -49.01
CA LYS A 211 4.41 33.18 -50.26
C LYS A 211 3.46 32.01 -50.48
N ASN A 212 2.21 32.31 -50.80
CA ASN A 212 1.22 31.33 -51.22
C ASN A 212 1.41 31.04 -52.71
N GLU A 213 1.90 29.84 -53.03
CA GLU A 213 2.20 29.41 -54.41
C GLU A 213 0.97 29.43 -55.34
N LYS A 214 -0.25 29.36 -54.79
CA LYS A 214 -1.50 29.33 -55.58
C LYS A 214 -2.09 30.70 -55.90
N THR A 215 -1.79 31.73 -55.11
CA THR A 215 -2.38 33.07 -55.26
C THR A 215 -1.36 34.15 -55.54
N GLY A 216 -0.06 33.84 -55.45
CA GLY A 216 1.03 34.81 -55.64
C GLY A 216 1.16 35.85 -54.51
N GLY A 217 0.26 35.82 -53.51
CA GLY A 217 0.26 36.69 -52.34
C GLY A 217 0.98 36.08 -51.13
N TYR A 218 0.99 36.79 -50.00
CA TYR A 218 1.54 36.30 -48.73
C TYR A 218 0.48 35.56 -47.90
N MET A 219 0.87 34.48 -47.22
CA MET A 219 0.03 33.72 -46.29
C MET A 219 -0.20 34.53 -45.01
N THR A 220 -1.38 34.36 -44.40
CA THR A 220 -1.68 34.98 -43.11
C THR A 220 -0.96 34.25 -41.97
N VAL A 221 -0.81 34.93 -40.81
CA VAL A 221 -0.13 34.36 -39.64
C VAL A 221 -0.73 33.02 -39.21
N GLU A 222 -2.06 32.91 -39.22
CA GLU A 222 -2.82 31.69 -38.88
C GLU A 222 -2.55 30.52 -39.84
N GLN A 223 -2.17 30.81 -41.08
CA GLN A 223 -1.83 29.79 -42.08
C GLN A 223 -0.38 29.29 -41.91
N VAL A 224 0.50 30.08 -41.31
CA VAL A 224 1.91 29.72 -41.08
C VAL A 224 2.14 29.14 -39.69
N VAL A 225 1.45 29.68 -38.68
CA VAL A 225 1.49 29.24 -37.28
C VAL A 225 0.06 29.00 -36.82
N LYS A 226 -0.28 27.74 -36.55
CA LYS A 226 -1.62 27.35 -36.12
C LYS A 226 -1.56 26.80 -34.70
N LYS A 227 -2.37 27.33 -33.79
CA LYS A 227 -2.50 26.77 -32.44
C LYS A 227 -2.99 25.32 -32.54
N MET A 228 -2.35 24.42 -31.79
CA MET A 228 -2.84 23.06 -31.63
C MET A 228 -4.17 23.14 -30.87
N ASP A 229 -5.23 22.64 -31.49
CA ASP A 229 -6.53 22.57 -30.84
C ASP A 229 -6.56 21.37 -29.89
N ILE A 230 -6.65 21.67 -28.60
CA ILE A 230 -6.76 20.67 -27.55
C ILE A 230 -8.19 20.79 -27.01
N PRO A 231 -9.10 19.86 -27.37
CA PRO A 231 -10.49 19.96 -26.99
C PRO A 231 -10.61 19.93 -25.46
N ALA A 232 -11.48 20.80 -24.94
CA ALA A 232 -11.72 20.87 -23.51
C ALA A 232 -12.50 19.63 -23.05
N LEU A 233 -12.05 19.01 -21.96
CA LEU A 233 -12.76 17.93 -21.28
C LEU A 233 -13.85 18.48 -20.35
N GLY A 234 -14.82 19.21 -20.93
CA GLY A 234 -15.84 19.96 -20.18
C GLY A 234 -16.84 19.10 -19.39
N GLN A 235 -16.97 17.81 -19.72
CA GLN A 235 -17.87 16.88 -19.01
C GLN A 235 -17.25 16.28 -17.74
N ASN A 236 -15.92 16.35 -17.58
CA ASN A 236 -15.24 15.70 -16.44
C ASN A 236 -15.66 16.27 -15.07
N PRO A 237 -15.79 17.60 -14.86
CA PRO A 237 -16.23 18.14 -13.57
C PRO A 237 -17.63 17.68 -13.17
N ALA A 238 -18.57 17.64 -14.13
CA ALA A 238 -19.94 17.16 -13.88
C ALA A 238 -19.98 15.66 -13.59
N ASN A 239 -19.15 14.87 -14.28
CA ASN A 239 -19.03 13.43 -14.02
C ASN A 239 -18.43 13.15 -12.64
N ILE A 240 -17.42 13.93 -12.21
CA ILE A 240 -16.84 13.83 -10.87
C ILE A 240 -17.90 14.17 -9.80
N GLU A 241 -18.68 15.24 -9.98
CA GLU A 241 -19.75 15.59 -9.04
C GLU A 241 -20.83 14.50 -8.97
N PHE A 242 -21.18 13.88 -10.09
CA PHE A 242 -22.10 12.75 -10.13
C PHE A 242 -21.56 11.55 -9.33
N LEU A 243 -20.28 11.21 -9.50
CA LEU A 243 -19.64 10.13 -8.73
C LEU A 243 -19.62 10.43 -7.23
N VAL A 244 -19.31 11.67 -6.84
CA VAL A 244 -19.37 12.11 -5.44
C VAL A 244 -20.78 11.91 -4.87
N ARG A 245 -21.83 12.31 -5.60
CA ARG A 245 -23.22 12.11 -5.15
C ARG A 245 -23.60 10.64 -5.01
N ILE A 246 -23.09 9.75 -5.86
CA ILE A 246 -23.28 8.30 -5.70
C ILE A 246 -22.60 7.82 -4.42
N VAL A 247 -21.35 8.22 -4.20
CA VAL A 247 -20.56 7.86 -3.02
C VAL A 247 -21.22 8.35 -1.72
N GLU A 248 -21.68 9.60 -1.67
CA GLU A 248 -22.38 10.16 -0.51
C GLU A 248 -23.66 9.40 -0.18
N ARG A 249 -24.43 8.99 -1.21
CA ARG A 249 -25.64 8.18 -1.01
C ARG A 249 -25.32 6.77 -0.58
N ALA A 250 -24.30 6.15 -1.16
CA ALA A 250 -23.92 4.78 -0.89
C ALA A 250 -23.31 4.60 0.51
N THR A 251 -22.59 5.61 1.00
CA THR A 251 -21.96 5.58 2.34
C THR A 251 -22.85 6.13 3.44
N ALA A 252 -24.03 6.67 3.10
CA ALA A 252 -24.88 7.51 3.95
C ALA A 252 -24.15 8.72 4.59
N ALA A 253 -22.86 8.90 4.35
CA ALA A 253 -22.04 9.97 4.89
C ALA A 253 -22.22 11.22 4.02
N THR A 254 -23.28 11.97 4.30
CA THR A 254 -23.50 13.26 3.66
C THR A 254 -22.41 14.25 4.11
N ALA A 255 -22.05 15.23 3.26
CA ALA A 255 -21.07 16.27 3.59
C ALA A 255 -21.40 17.04 4.90
N ILE A 256 -22.65 16.97 5.36
CA ILE A 256 -23.16 17.54 6.60
C ILE A 256 -22.63 16.79 7.84
N GLU A 257 -22.47 15.46 7.77
CA GLU A 257 -22.03 14.64 8.90
C GLU A 257 -20.52 14.71 9.15
N LYS A 258 -19.72 15.12 8.15
CA LYS A 258 -18.27 15.33 8.30
C LYS A 258 -17.91 16.64 9.01
N GLY A 259 -18.87 17.44 9.49
CA GLY A 259 -18.59 18.72 10.14
C GLY A 259 -19.75 19.46 10.80
N ILE A 260 -20.49 18.84 11.75
CA ILE A 260 -21.43 19.57 12.61
C ILE A 260 -21.16 19.30 14.10
N GLN A 261 -20.73 20.36 14.81
CA GLN A 261 -21.06 20.53 16.22
C GLN A 261 -22.57 20.55 16.35
N GLU A 262 -23.16 19.61 17.08
CA GLU A 262 -24.56 19.70 17.50
C GLU A 262 -24.73 21.00 18.30
N LYS A 263 -25.28 22.04 17.66
CA LYS A 263 -25.89 23.16 18.38
C LYS A 263 -27.17 22.63 18.99
N GLY A 264 -27.05 22.08 20.20
CA GLY A 264 -28.19 21.65 21.00
C GLY A 264 -29.24 22.75 21.09
N GLN A 265 -30.43 22.47 20.58
CA GLN A 265 -31.63 23.20 20.96
C GLN A 265 -32.00 22.76 22.37
N ILE A 266 -31.43 23.43 23.37
CA ILE A 266 -32.04 23.47 24.70
C ILE A 266 -33.19 24.46 24.59
N THR A 267 -34.41 23.95 24.55
CA THR A 267 -35.61 24.75 24.83
C THR A 267 -35.96 24.58 26.31
N LEU A 268 -36.13 25.73 26.97
CA LEU A 268 -36.51 25.91 28.38
C LEU A 268 -37.80 25.18 28.74
#